data_AF-A0A1S2TJ12-F1
#
_entry.id   AF-A0A1S2TJ12-F1
#
_cell.length_a   1.000
_cell.length_b   1.000
_cell.length_c   1.000
_cell.angle_alpha   90.00
_cell.angle_beta   90.00
_cell.angle_gamma   90.00
#
_symmetry.space_group_name_H-M   'P 1'
#
loop_
_entity.id
_entity.type
_entity.pdbx_description
1 polymer ?
#
loop_
_entity_poly.entity_id
_entity_poly.type
_entity_poly.pdbx_seq_one_letter_code
_entity_poly.pdbx_strand_id
1 'polypeptide(L)'
;MIFDVNRYAQIYYQNIQPSPGNDYPRLKAWEFLYEYIWDESRPRWADLISEEQIDTTALHIGFYLANWGMFRGSSGLLQNSNLDLMKALAKRLFTGQGPELFELSLDNFAPGAPDLAYNQALLDSVLASMETLATNVSWTDTLKTKILMGVWGECPALDRFYIAACRDLFPRRAFITTASGKGLTALAGVVEQLNPSPLPLKTGRLELPYPTARVMDMALFQYGLGL
;
A
#
# COMPACT_ATOMS: atom_id res chain seq x y z
N MET A 1 -6.78 25.58 5.86
CA MET A 1 -6.50 25.40 4.42
C MET A 1 -7.44 24.31 3.93
N ILE A 2 -8.10 24.48 2.78
CA ILE A 2 -8.90 23.39 2.20
C ILE A 2 -7.92 22.32 1.69
N PHE A 3 -8.09 21.08 2.12
CA PHE A 3 -7.27 19.96 1.64
C PHE A 3 -7.63 19.67 0.17
N ASP A 4 -6.67 19.92 -0.71
CA ASP A 4 -6.78 19.66 -2.15
C ASP A 4 -5.98 18.39 -2.48
N VAL A 5 -6.71 17.29 -2.67
CA VAL A 5 -6.13 15.96 -2.97
C VAL A 5 -5.20 16.04 -4.17
N ASN A 6 -5.66 16.67 -5.26
CA ASN A 6 -4.93 16.67 -6.53
C ASN A 6 -3.64 17.46 -6.42
N ARG A 7 -3.67 18.62 -5.75
CA ARG A 7 -2.46 19.41 -5.50
C ARG A 7 -1.42 18.62 -4.72
N TYR A 8 -1.79 18.00 -3.60
CA TYR A 8 -0.84 17.27 -2.77
C TYR A 8 -0.32 15.99 -3.44
N ALA A 9 -1.18 15.26 -4.14
CA ALA A 9 -0.78 14.09 -4.91
C ALA A 9 0.17 14.46 -6.07
N GLN A 10 -0.06 15.58 -6.76
CA GLN A 10 0.85 16.07 -7.81
C GLN A 10 2.23 16.44 -7.26
N ILE A 11 2.30 17.11 -6.11
CA ILE A 11 3.58 17.42 -5.45
C ILE A 11 4.34 16.13 -5.13
N TYR A 12 3.67 15.13 -4.54
CA TYR A 12 4.28 13.83 -4.30
C TYR A 12 4.78 13.21 -5.62
N TYR A 13 3.94 13.20 -6.65
CA TYR A 13 4.26 12.60 -7.95
C TYR A 13 5.44 13.29 -8.65
N GLN A 14 5.62 14.59 -8.46
CA GLN A 14 6.81 15.31 -8.91
C GLN A 14 8.05 14.92 -8.11
N ASN A 15 7.91 14.75 -6.79
CA ASN A 15 9.01 14.38 -5.89
C ASN A 15 9.55 12.95 -6.11
N ILE A 16 8.80 12.09 -6.80
CA ILE A 16 9.29 10.75 -7.18
C ILE A 16 9.98 10.72 -8.54
N GLN A 17 9.92 11.79 -9.34
CA GLN A 17 10.65 11.86 -10.60
C GLN A 17 12.11 12.25 -10.39
N PRO A 18 13.05 11.76 -11.23
CA PRO A 18 14.43 12.23 -11.21
C PRO A 18 14.50 13.75 -11.31
N SER A 19 15.38 14.35 -10.51
CA SER A 19 15.56 15.81 -10.45
C SER A 19 17.02 16.17 -10.19
N PRO A 20 17.46 17.41 -10.49
CA PRO A 20 18.85 17.80 -10.24
C PRO A 20 19.29 17.54 -8.80
N GLY A 21 20.32 16.71 -8.61
CA GLY A 21 20.83 16.31 -7.30
C GLY A 21 20.15 15.07 -6.69
N ASN A 22 19.16 14.48 -7.36
CA ASN A 22 18.51 13.24 -6.96
C ASN A 22 17.98 12.45 -8.18
N ASP A 23 18.88 11.70 -8.82
CA ASP A 23 18.57 10.87 -9.99
C ASP A 23 17.78 9.59 -9.64
N TYR A 24 17.82 9.18 -8.37
CA TYR A 24 17.20 7.95 -7.88
C TYR A 24 16.27 8.22 -6.69
N PRO A 25 15.14 8.93 -6.90
CA PRO A 25 14.21 9.26 -5.82
C PRO A 25 13.72 7.99 -5.14
N ARG A 26 14.02 7.90 -3.83
CA ARG A 26 13.67 6.77 -2.97
C ARG A 26 12.22 6.32 -3.16
N LEU A 27 11.27 7.26 -3.12
CA LEU A 27 9.83 7.01 -3.17
C LEU A 27 9.34 6.38 -4.50
N LYS A 28 10.14 6.44 -5.57
CA LYS A 28 9.88 5.77 -6.85
C LYS A 28 9.86 4.24 -6.71
N ALA A 29 10.46 3.69 -5.64
CA ALA A 29 10.47 2.25 -5.35
C ALA A 29 9.09 1.59 -5.31
N TRP A 30 8.03 2.35 -5.00
CA TRP A 30 6.67 1.83 -5.08
C TRP A 30 6.30 1.41 -6.51
N GLU A 31 6.61 2.24 -7.53
CA GLU A 31 6.29 1.91 -8.92
C GLU A 31 6.99 0.62 -9.37
N PHE A 32 8.26 0.43 -9.00
CA PHE A 32 9.00 -0.77 -9.38
C PHE A 32 8.41 -2.06 -8.80
N LEU A 33 7.90 -2.02 -7.56
CA LEU A 33 7.19 -3.17 -6.99
C LEU A 33 5.81 -3.32 -7.63
N TYR A 34 5.03 -2.25 -7.71
CA TYR A 34 3.67 -2.28 -8.21
C TYR A 34 3.61 -2.80 -9.64
N GLU A 35 4.43 -2.25 -10.55
CA GLU A 35 4.53 -2.73 -11.92
C GLU A 35 5.09 -4.14 -12.05
N TYR A 36 5.91 -4.60 -11.11
CA TYR A 36 6.36 -5.99 -11.12
C TYR A 36 5.21 -6.94 -10.78
N ILE A 37 4.39 -6.60 -9.79
CA ILE A 37 3.24 -7.42 -9.37
C ILE A 37 2.13 -7.40 -10.44
N TRP A 38 1.85 -6.24 -11.01
CA TRP A 38 0.73 -6.00 -11.95
C TRP A 38 1.14 -6.04 -13.42
N ASP A 39 2.24 -6.71 -13.72
CA ASP A 39 2.71 -6.92 -15.09
C ASP A 39 1.80 -7.92 -15.81
N GLU A 40 1.07 -7.48 -16.84
CA GLU A 40 0.12 -8.32 -17.58
C GLU A 40 0.77 -9.54 -18.26
N SER A 41 2.11 -9.55 -18.43
CA SER A 41 2.84 -10.74 -18.88
C SER A 41 2.81 -11.90 -17.87
N ARG A 42 2.41 -11.64 -16.62
CA ARG A 42 2.17 -12.62 -15.54
C ARG A 42 0.67 -12.64 -15.20
N PRO A 43 -0.17 -13.34 -15.98
CA PRO A 43 -1.62 -13.24 -15.86
C PRO A 43 -2.20 -13.95 -14.62
N ARG A 44 -1.40 -14.72 -13.87
CA ARG A 44 -1.87 -15.45 -12.69
C ARG A 44 -1.04 -15.08 -11.47
N TRP A 45 -1.71 -14.85 -10.34
CA TRP A 45 -1.07 -14.66 -9.05
C TRP A 45 -0.09 -15.78 -8.67
N ALA A 46 -0.39 -17.02 -9.08
CA ALA A 46 0.48 -18.17 -8.86
C ALA A 46 1.85 -18.08 -9.58
N ASP A 47 1.95 -17.31 -10.66
CA ASP A 47 3.20 -17.15 -11.41
C ASP A 47 4.25 -16.40 -10.58
N LEU A 48 3.82 -15.45 -9.72
CA LEU A 48 4.68 -14.69 -8.81
C LEU A 48 5.32 -15.54 -7.71
N ILE A 49 4.82 -16.76 -7.48
CA ILE A 49 5.30 -17.67 -6.43
C ILE A 49 5.75 -19.03 -6.96
N SER A 50 5.89 -19.15 -8.28
CA SER A 50 6.53 -20.32 -8.91
C SER A 50 7.98 -20.48 -8.42
N GLU A 51 8.53 -21.69 -8.51
CA GLU A 51 9.90 -21.97 -8.06
C GLU A 51 10.94 -21.09 -8.76
N GLU A 52 10.72 -20.76 -10.03
CA GLU A 52 11.61 -19.90 -10.82
C GLU A 52 11.49 -18.40 -10.46
N GLN A 53 10.32 -17.97 -9.96
CA GLN A 53 10.01 -16.54 -9.77
C GLN A 53 10.08 -16.10 -8.30
N ILE A 54 9.90 -17.01 -7.34
CA ILE A 54 9.69 -16.69 -5.93
C ILE A 54 10.85 -15.87 -5.32
N ASP A 55 12.09 -16.12 -5.72
CA ASP A 55 13.27 -15.36 -5.28
C ASP A 55 13.18 -13.92 -5.74
N THR A 56 12.84 -13.69 -7.01
CA THR A 56 12.67 -12.36 -7.59
C THR A 56 11.53 -11.61 -6.91
N THR A 57 10.37 -12.26 -6.69
CA THR A 57 9.24 -11.64 -5.96
C THR A 57 9.63 -11.24 -4.55
N ALA A 58 10.32 -12.13 -3.84
CA ALA A 58 10.81 -11.88 -2.49
C ALA A 58 11.81 -10.71 -2.45
N LEU A 59 12.69 -10.59 -3.44
CA LEU A 59 13.64 -9.49 -3.58
C LEU A 59 12.95 -8.16 -3.89
N HIS A 60 11.93 -8.13 -4.76
CA HIS A 60 11.15 -6.92 -5.04
C HIS A 60 10.43 -6.42 -3.78
N ILE A 61 9.76 -7.31 -3.04
CA ILE A 61 9.09 -6.97 -1.77
C ILE A 61 10.12 -6.49 -0.75
N GLY A 62 11.22 -7.24 -0.58
CA GLY A 62 12.28 -6.90 0.36
C GLY A 62 12.92 -5.55 0.07
N PHE A 63 13.25 -5.27 -1.20
CA PHE A 63 13.83 -3.99 -1.63
C PHE A 63 12.87 -2.84 -1.38
N TYR A 64 11.59 -2.99 -1.72
CA TYR A 64 10.57 -1.98 -1.42
C TYR A 64 10.48 -1.71 0.09
N LEU A 65 10.37 -2.74 0.93
CA LEU A 65 10.30 -2.56 2.39
C LEU A 65 11.57 -1.94 2.98
N ALA A 66 12.75 -2.33 2.48
CA ALA A 66 14.03 -1.70 2.81
C ALA A 66 14.04 -0.21 2.43
N ASN A 67 13.53 0.10 1.23
CA ASN A 67 13.39 1.45 0.72
C ASN A 67 12.37 2.26 1.54
N TRP A 68 11.40 1.68 2.21
CA TRP A 68 10.57 2.40 3.19
C TRP A 68 11.15 2.39 4.62
N GLY A 69 12.33 1.77 4.76
CA GLY A 69 13.12 1.68 5.97
C GLY A 69 12.45 0.82 7.04
N MET A 70 11.77 -0.25 6.63
CA MET A 70 11.23 -1.26 7.54
C MET A 70 12.35 -2.14 8.15
N PHE A 71 13.51 -2.22 7.49
CA PHE A 71 14.73 -2.88 7.97
C PHE A 71 15.68 -1.91 8.69
N ARG A 72 15.20 -1.14 9.67
CA ARG A 72 16.05 -0.21 10.44
C ARG A 72 15.78 -0.28 11.94
N GLY A 73 16.74 0.17 12.74
CA GLY A 73 16.62 0.25 14.20
C GLY A 73 16.59 -1.13 14.84
N SER A 74 15.77 -1.33 15.86
CA SER A 74 15.58 -2.62 16.54
C SER A 74 14.26 -3.29 16.14
N SER A 75 13.78 -3.08 14.90
CA SER A 75 12.54 -3.70 14.47
C SER A 75 12.69 -5.22 14.46
N GLY A 76 11.67 -5.95 14.94
CA GLY A 76 11.66 -7.42 14.87
C GLY A 76 11.77 -7.92 13.41
N LEU A 77 11.36 -7.09 12.45
CA LEU A 77 11.59 -7.34 11.02
C LEU A 77 13.09 -7.28 10.68
N LEU A 78 13.87 -6.27 11.10
CA LEU A 78 15.31 -6.22 10.79
C LEU A 78 16.07 -7.46 11.31
N GLN A 79 15.76 -7.89 12.53
CA GLN A 79 16.47 -9.00 13.16
C GLN A 79 16.17 -10.36 12.54
N ASN A 80 15.03 -10.48 11.85
CA ASN A 80 14.49 -11.77 11.38
C ASN A 80 14.11 -11.76 9.89
N SER A 81 14.48 -10.72 9.15
CA SER A 81 14.25 -10.63 7.70
C SER A 81 15.43 -11.18 6.94
N ASN A 82 15.17 -12.29 6.27
CA ASN A 82 16.01 -12.82 5.23
C ASN A 82 15.14 -13.08 3.98
N LEU A 83 15.78 -13.62 2.95
CA LEU A 83 15.09 -13.98 1.72
C LEU A 83 13.94 -14.97 1.98
N ASP A 84 14.12 -15.95 2.86
CA ASP A 84 13.11 -16.97 3.15
C ASP A 84 11.83 -16.39 3.79
N LEU A 85 11.97 -15.41 4.69
CA LEU A 85 10.80 -14.71 5.25
C LEU A 85 10.05 -13.97 4.13
N MET A 86 10.76 -13.31 3.21
CA MET A 86 10.13 -12.62 2.08
C MET A 86 9.47 -13.60 1.11
N LYS A 87 10.03 -14.80 0.90
CA LYS A 87 9.39 -15.88 0.14
C LYS A 87 8.11 -16.37 0.84
N ALA A 88 8.16 -16.55 2.17
CA ALA A 88 7.00 -16.95 2.96
C ALA A 88 5.89 -15.88 2.92
N LEU A 89 6.26 -14.60 3.01
CA LEU A 89 5.35 -13.48 2.83
C LEU A 89 4.73 -13.46 1.43
N ALA A 90 5.52 -13.61 0.37
CA ALA A 90 5.01 -13.68 -0.99
C ALA A 90 4.01 -14.83 -1.17
N LYS A 91 4.33 -16.03 -0.69
CA LYS A 91 3.41 -17.17 -0.69
C LYS A 91 2.13 -16.86 0.07
N ARG A 92 2.23 -16.21 1.23
CA ARG A 92 1.05 -15.81 2.01
C ARG A 92 0.15 -14.82 1.25
N LEU A 93 0.74 -13.89 0.53
CA LEU A 93 0.02 -12.85 -0.22
C LEU A 93 -0.60 -13.36 -1.53
N PHE A 94 0.06 -14.26 -2.24
CA PHE A 94 -0.36 -14.69 -3.58
C PHE A 94 -1.02 -16.07 -3.60
N THR A 95 -1.49 -16.54 -2.44
CA THR A 95 -2.31 -17.75 -2.31
C THR A 95 -3.56 -17.47 -1.46
N GLY A 96 -4.60 -18.28 -1.64
CA GLY A 96 -5.81 -18.19 -0.81
C GLY A 96 -6.54 -16.87 -1.00
N GLN A 97 -6.75 -16.14 0.10
CA GLN A 97 -7.55 -14.91 0.15
C GLN A 97 -6.84 -13.66 -0.41
N GLY A 98 -5.50 -13.66 -0.50
CA GLY A 98 -4.78 -12.50 -1.02
C GLY A 98 -5.10 -12.20 -2.50
N PRO A 99 -5.04 -13.18 -3.41
CA PRO A 99 -5.53 -13.04 -4.79
C PRO A 99 -6.94 -12.45 -4.88
N GLU A 100 -7.88 -12.94 -4.07
CA GLU A 100 -9.26 -12.45 -4.06
C GLU A 100 -9.33 -10.97 -3.63
N LEU A 101 -8.55 -10.58 -2.63
CA LEU A 101 -8.45 -9.18 -2.20
C LEU A 101 -7.87 -8.29 -3.31
N PHE A 102 -6.88 -8.79 -4.05
CA PHE A 102 -6.19 -7.98 -5.05
C PHE A 102 -7.06 -7.65 -6.26
N GLU A 103 -8.09 -8.45 -6.55
CA GLU A 103 -9.10 -8.13 -7.57
C GLU A 103 -10.09 -7.02 -7.14
N LEU A 104 -10.03 -6.57 -5.89
CA LEU A 104 -10.86 -5.48 -5.39
C LEU A 104 -10.17 -4.13 -5.55
N SER A 105 -10.98 -3.08 -5.64
CA SER A 105 -10.58 -1.68 -5.63
C SER A 105 -11.11 -0.96 -4.39
N LEU A 106 -10.70 0.28 -4.15
CA LEU A 106 -11.23 1.08 -3.04
C LEU A 106 -12.77 1.22 -3.10
N ASP A 107 -13.34 1.24 -4.31
CA ASP A 107 -14.79 1.39 -4.52
C ASP A 107 -15.57 0.19 -3.94
N ASN A 108 -14.97 -1.00 -3.88
CA ASN A 108 -15.57 -2.17 -3.25
C ASN A 108 -15.65 -2.06 -1.72
N PHE A 109 -15.02 -1.04 -1.14
CA PHE A 109 -15.08 -0.71 0.29
C PHE A 109 -15.91 0.54 0.57
N ALA A 110 -16.49 1.17 -0.44
CA ALA A 110 -17.32 2.36 -0.30
C ALA A 110 -18.57 2.09 0.58
N PRO A 111 -19.06 3.08 1.34
CA PRO A 111 -20.33 2.97 2.05
C PRO A 111 -21.48 2.56 1.11
N GLY A 112 -22.04 1.37 1.33
CA GLY A 112 -23.12 0.84 0.50
C GLY A 112 -22.67 0.01 -0.71
N ALA A 113 -21.37 -0.24 -0.87
CA ALA A 113 -20.85 -1.18 -1.86
C ALA A 113 -21.48 -2.58 -1.67
N PRO A 114 -21.73 -3.33 -2.76
CA PRO A 114 -22.09 -4.74 -2.68
C PRO A 114 -21.01 -5.51 -1.90
N ASP A 115 -21.45 -6.47 -1.07
CA ASP A 115 -20.57 -7.35 -0.31
C ASP A 115 -19.58 -6.65 0.64
N LEU A 116 -19.84 -5.39 1.02
CA LEU A 116 -18.96 -4.60 1.88
C LEU A 116 -18.52 -5.35 3.14
N ALA A 117 -19.43 -6.04 3.83
CA ALA A 117 -19.10 -6.80 5.05
C ALA A 117 -18.13 -7.95 4.76
N TYR A 118 -18.27 -8.60 3.60
CA TYR A 118 -17.36 -9.65 3.16
C TYR A 118 -15.99 -9.07 2.80
N ASN A 119 -15.95 -7.99 2.00
CA ASN A 119 -14.70 -7.33 1.60
C ASN A 119 -13.91 -6.83 2.81
N GLN A 120 -14.61 -6.28 3.82
CA GLN A 120 -13.99 -5.88 5.09
C GLN A 120 -13.36 -7.08 5.82
N ALA A 121 -14.12 -8.18 5.95
CA ALA A 121 -13.62 -9.40 6.59
C ALA A 121 -12.45 -10.05 5.82
N LEU A 122 -12.47 -9.97 4.49
CA LEU A 122 -11.41 -10.45 3.62
C LEU A 122 -10.10 -9.68 3.88
N LEU A 123 -10.15 -8.34 3.89
CA LEU A 123 -9.00 -7.50 4.23
C LEU A 123 -8.48 -7.79 5.65
N ASP A 124 -9.38 -7.87 6.63
CA ASP A 124 -9.01 -8.16 8.02
C ASP A 124 -8.32 -9.53 8.14
N SER A 125 -8.81 -10.54 7.42
CA SER A 125 -8.21 -11.88 7.37
C SER A 125 -6.82 -11.87 6.73
N VAL A 126 -6.64 -11.16 5.61
CA VAL A 126 -5.33 -11.03 4.96
C VAL A 126 -4.33 -10.33 5.88
N LEU A 127 -4.73 -9.25 6.57
CA LEU A 127 -3.90 -8.57 7.56
C LEU A 127 -3.49 -9.50 8.72
N ALA A 128 -4.45 -10.22 9.29
CA ALA A 128 -4.20 -11.16 10.40
C ALA A 128 -3.31 -12.33 9.96
N SER A 129 -3.43 -12.79 8.72
CA SER A 129 -2.64 -13.90 8.20
C SER A 129 -1.13 -13.61 8.16
N MET A 130 -0.73 -12.34 8.02
CA MET A 130 0.67 -11.94 8.05
C MET A 130 1.30 -12.17 9.42
N GLU A 131 0.53 -11.95 10.50
CA GLU A 131 0.98 -12.12 11.88
C GLU A 131 1.34 -13.59 12.21
N THR A 132 0.79 -14.53 11.43
CA THR A 132 1.06 -15.97 11.59
C THR A 132 2.39 -16.43 11.01
N LEU A 133 3.08 -15.60 10.21
CA LEU A 133 4.29 -16.01 9.48
C LEU A 133 5.51 -16.19 10.38
N ALA A 134 5.69 -15.28 11.33
CA ALA A 134 6.89 -15.22 12.16
C ALA A 134 6.58 -14.49 13.46
N THR A 135 6.68 -15.19 14.59
CA THR A 135 6.33 -14.67 15.93
C THR A 135 7.36 -13.67 16.47
N ASN A 136 8.58 -13.70 15.94
CA ASN A 136 9.69 -12.79 16.25
C ASN A 136 9.68 -11.51 15.40
N VAL A 137 8.73 -11.37 14.46
CA VAL A 137 8.52 -10.15 13.69
C VAL A 137 7.42 -9.32 14.34
N SER A 138 7.68 -8.03 14.54
CA SER A 138 6.64 -7.09 14.98
C SER A 138 5.80 -6.65 13.79
N TRP A 139 4.67 -7.32 13.57
CA TRP A 139 3.71 -7.05 12.50
C TRP A 139 2.84 -5.81 12.79
N THR A 140 3.49 -4.65 12.88
CA THR A 140 2.79 -3.38 13.09
C THR A 140 1.81 -3.08 11.96
N ASP A 141 0.76 -2.31 12.26
CA ASP A 141 -0.20 -1.85 11.25
C ASP A 141 0.48 -1.11 10.11
N THR A 142 1.48 -0.25 10.39
CA THR A 142 2.28 0.42 9.37
C THR A 142 3.03 -0.57 8.47
N LEU A 143 3.58 -1.67 9.01
CA LEU A 143 4.25 -2.68 8.20
C LEU A 143 3.25 -3.42 7.31
N LYS A 144 2.17 -3.95 7.89
CA LYS A 144 1.14 -4.71 7.16
C LYS A 144 0.52 -3.87 6.03
N THR A 145 0.21 -2.61 6.32
CA THR A 145 -0.38 -1.71 5.32
C THR A 145 0.62 -1.21 4.29
N LYS A 146 1.91 -1.04 4.63
CA LYS A 146 2.96 -0.79 3.62
C LYS A 146 3.12 -1.96 2.67
N ILE A 147 3.04 -3.20 3.17
CA ILE A 147 3.05 -4.40 2.33
C ILE A 147 1.87 -4.34 1.34
N LEU A 148 0.65 -4.16 1.84
CA LEU A 148 -0.54 -4.06 0.97
C LEU A 148 -0.47 -2.87 0.00
N MET A 149 0.00 -1.69 0.43
CA MET A 149 0.23 -0.57 -0.48
C MET A 149 1.18 -0.93 -1.62
N GLY A 150 2.23 -1.72 -1.33
CA GLY A 150 3.22 -2.13 -2.31
C GLY A 150 2.69 -3.12 -3.34
N VAL A 151 1.97 -4.16 -2.89
CA VAL A 151 1.50 -5.25 -3.76
C VAL A 151 0.12 -5.01 -4.36
N TRP A 152 -0.73 -4.23 -3.70
CA TRP A 152 -2.13 -4.01 -4.10
C TRP A 152 -2.41 -2.55 -4.47
N GLY A 153 -1.80 -1.59 -3.76
CA GLY A 153 -1.96 -0.16 -4.05
C GLY A 153 -3.27 0.47 -3.54
N GLU A 154 -4.30 -0.35 -3.26
CA GLU A 154 -5.60 0.11 -2.75
C GLU A 154 -5.66 0.20 -1.22
N CYS A 155 -4.53 0.03 -0.52
CA CYS A 155 -4.42 0.21 0.92
C CYS A 155 -3.35 1.29 1.23
N PRO A 156 -3.66 2.36 1.98
CA PRO A 156 -2.67 3.38 2.36
C PRO A 156 -1.69 2.84 3.40
N ALA A 157 -0.46 3.34 3.42
CA ALA A 157 0.63 2.79 4.23
C ALA A 157 0.59 3.07 5.75
N LEU A 158 -0.50 3.67 6.26
CA LEU A 158 -0.74 4.09 7.64
C LEU A 158 0.54 4.49 8.40
N ASP A 159 1.38 5.32 7.78
CA ASP A 159 2.59 5.81 8.42
C ASP A 159 2.31 7.10 9.20
N ARG A 160 3.34 7.61 9.87
CA ARG A 160 3.20 8.79 10.73
C ARG A 160 2.63 10.00 10.00
N PHE A 161 2.92 10.18 8.70
CA PHE A 161 2.48 11.35 7.96
C PHE A 161 1.03 11.19 7.50
N TYR A 162 0.66 10.02 7.00
CA TYR A 162 -0.75 9.69 6.74
C TYR A 162 -1.59 9.87 8.01
N ILE A 163 -1.13 9.31 9.14
CA ILE A 163 -1.86 9.37 10.41
C ILE A 163 -1.98 10.82 10.91
N ALA A 164 -0.91 11.61 10.82
CA ALA A 164 -0.94 13.02 11.21
C ALA A 164 -1.95 13.80 10.34
N ALA A 165 -1.93 13.62 9.03
CA ALA A 165 -2.88 14.24 8.11
C ALA A 165 -4.32 13.85 8.42
N CYS A 166 -4.61 12.57 8.63
CA CYS A 166 -5.96 12.13 8.97
C CYS A 166 -6.46 12.71 10.31
N ARG A 167 -5.58 12.84 11.31
CA ARG A 167 -5.95 13.43 12.60
C ARG A 167 -6.25 14.92 12.50
N ASP A 168 -5.52 15.63 11.64
CA ASP A 168 -5.73 17.06 11.42
C ASP A 168 -6.98 17.33 10.55
N LEU A 169 -7.12 16.62 9.45
CA LEU A 169 -8.16 16.86 8.44
C LEU A 169 -9.49 16.17 8.74
N PHE A 170 -9.44 14.97 9.34
CA PHE A 170 -10.60 14.13 9.57
C PHE A 170 -10.67 13.61 11.03
N PRO A 171 -10.56 14.47 12.05
CA PRO A 171 -10.49 14.07 13.46
C PRO A 171 -11.70 13.27 13.95
N ARG A 172 -12.84 13.37 13.24
CA ARG A 172 -14.10 12.69 13.58
C ARG A 172 -14.36 11.43 12.74
N ARG A 173 -13.49 11.09 11.78
CA ARG A 173 -13.59 9.84 11.01
C ARG A 173 -13.01 8.70 11.84
N ALA A 174 -13.89 7.93 12.48
CA ALA A 174 -13.50 6.73 13.19
C ALA A 174 -12.79 5.73 12.24
N PHE A 175 -11.84 4.98 12.78
CA PHE A 175 -11.10 3.90 12.11
C PHE A 175 -10.19 4.30 10.93
N ILE A 176 -10.20 5.56 10.45
CA ILE A 176 -9.39 5.97 9.28
C ILE A 176 -7.87 5.76 9.44
N THR A 177 -7.41 5.63 10.68
CA THR A 177 -6.01 5.32 11.02
C THR A 177 -5.81 3.90 11.55
N THR A 178 -6.76 2.99 11.33
CA THR A 178 -6.71 1.59 11.76
C THR A 178 -6.51 0.69 10.55
N ALA A 179 -5.57 -0.26 10.62
CA ALA A 179 -5.41 -1.27 9.58
C ALA A 179 -6.57 -2.28 9.65
N SER A 180 -7.67 -1.99 8.98
CA SER A 180 -8.83 -2.88 8.90
C SER A 180 -9.71 -2.56 7.69
N GLY A 181 -10.63 -3.47 7.35
CA GLY A 181 -11.75 -3.25 6.44
C GLY A 181 -12.52 -1.98 6.75
N LYS A 182 -12.85 -1.75 8.03
CA LYS A 182 -13.53 -0.51 8.47
C LYS A 182 -12.70 0.74 8.24
N GLY A 183 -11.38 0.65 8.41
CA GLY A 183 -10.46 1.74 8.12
C GLY A 183 -10.44 2.08 6.63
N LEU A 184 -10.42 1.07 5.76
CA LEU A 184 -10.48 1.27 4.33
C LEU A 184 -11.82 1.86 3.87
N THR A 185 -12.94 1.42 4.47
CA THR A 185 -14.25 2.04 4.27
C THR A 185 -14.32 3.48 4.75
N ALA A 186 -13.63 3.80 5.86
CA ALA A 186 -13.54 5.18 6.32
C ALA A 186 -12.80 6.06 5.31
N LEU A 187 -11.73 5.55 4.67
CA LEU A 187 -11.05 6.24 3.58
C LEU A 187 -11.94 6.39 2.34
N ALA A 188 -12.62 5.32 1.91
CA ALA A 188 -13.52 5.36 0.75
C ALA A 188 -14.61 6.44 0.94
N GLY A 189 -15.21 6.52 2.12
CA GLY A 189 -16.17 7.57 2.44
C GLY A 189 -15.56 8.99 2.51
N VAL A 190 -14.26 9.14 2.76
CA VAL A 190 -13.55 10.43 2.63
C VAL A 190 -13.36 10.78 1.16
N VAL A 191 -13.02 9.82 0.30
CA VAL A 191 -12.92 10.02 -1.15
C VAL A 191 -14.25 10.51 -1.72
N GLU A 192 -15.36 9.86 -1.38
CA GLU A 192 -16.70 10.30 -1.79
C GLU A 192 -17.04 11.71 -1.29
N GLN A 193 -16.70 12.03 -0.04
CA GLN A 193 -16.97 13.33 0.55
C GLN A 193 -16.17 14.46 -0.12
N LEU A 194 -14.89 14.21 -0.43
CA LEU A 194 -14.02 15.18 -1.08
C LEU A 194 -14.34 15.30 -2.58
N ASN A 195 -14.83 14.22 -3.18
CA ASN A 195 -15.15 14.10 -4.61
C ASN A 195 -14.04 14.71 -5.50
N PRO A 196 -12.78 14.25 -5.36
CA PRO A 196 -11.67 14.83 -6.12
C PRO A 196 -11.90 14.60 -7.62
N SER A 197 -11.61 15.61 -8.44
CA SER A 197 -11.63 15.42 -9.89
C SER A 197 -10.60 14.35 -10.29
N PRO A 198 -10.89 13.49 -11.29
CA PRO A 198 -9.97 12.45 -11.72
C PRO A 198 -8.57 12.99 -12.01
N LEU A 199 -7.55 12.35 -11.44
CA LEU A 199 -6.13 12.66 -11.64
C LEU A 199 -5.45 11.45 -12.30
N PRO A 200 -5.30 11.43 -13.63
CA PRO A 200 -4.81 10.26 -14.35
C PRO A 200 -3.28 10.15 -14.28
N LEU A 201 -2.76 9.77 -13.12
CA LEU A 201 -1.33 9.45 -12.94
C LEU A 201 -1.04 8.04 -13.43
N LYS A 202 0.18 7.83 -13.94
CA LYS A 202 0.64 6.55 -14.47
C LYS A 202 2.05 6.23 -13.99
N THR A 203 2.35 4.95 -13.84
CA THR A 203 3.71 4.48 -13.51
C THR A 203 4.64 4.62 -14.71
N GLY A 204 5.94 4.75 -14.48
CA GLY A 204 6.86 5.21 -15.52
C GLY A 204 7.25 4.19 -16.60
N ARG A 205 7.18 2.87 -16.35
CA ARG A 205 7.65 1.85 -17.31
C ARG A 205 6.49 1.09 -17.96
N LEU A 206 5.49 0.68 -17.18
CA LEU A 206 4.33 -0.04 -17.69
C LEU A 206 3.10 0.85 -17.89
N GLU A 207 3.18 2.14 -17.55
CA GLU A 207 2.08 3.11 -17.73
C GLU A 207 0.79 2.67 -17.01
N LEU A 208 0.93 1.93 -15.90
CA LEU A 208 -0.20 1.45 -15.10
C LEU A 208 -0.86 2.64 -14.39
N PRO A 209 -2.20 2.70 -14.35
CA PRO A 209 -2.90 3.76 -13.63
C PRO A 209 -2.62 3.67 -12.13
N TYR A 210 -2.51 4.83 -11.48
CA TYR A 210 -2.42 4.86 -10.02
C TYR A 210 -3.78 4.52 -9.39
N PRO A 211 -3.83 3.57 -8.44
CA PRO A 211 -5.05 3.27 -7.70
C PRO A 211 -5.57 4.47 -6.89
N THR A 212 -6.87 4.54 -6.66
CA THR A 212 -7.51 5.66 -5.94
C THR A 212 -6.96 5.80 -4.53
N ALA A 213 -6.81 4.70 -3.78
CA ALA A 213 -6.25 4.78 -2.44
C ALA A 213 -4.77 5.20 -2.45
N ARG A 214 -4.02 4.86 -3.51
CA ARG A 214 -2.63 5.31 -3.68
C ARG A 214 -2.54 6.82 -3.88
N VAL A 215 -3.41 7.40 -4.70
CA VAL A 215 -3.49 8.86 -4.90
C VAL A 215 -3.82 9.55 -3.57
N MET A 216 -4.74 8.99 -2.79
CA MET A 216 -5.07 9.51 -1.45
C MET A 216 -3.90 9.39 -0.47
N ASP A 217 -3.20 8.24 -0.45
CA ASP A 217 -2.00 8.05 0.37
C ASP A 217 -0.94 9.10 0.05
N MET A 218 -0.66 9.35 -1.24
CA MET A 218 0.28 10.38 -1.68
C MET A 218 -0.12 11.78 -1.19
N ALA A 219 -1.41 12.14 -1.33
CA ALA A 219 -1.91 13.43 -0.90
C ALA A 219 -1.82 13.62 0.62
N LEU A 220 -2.25 12.63 1.40
CA LEU A 220 -2.22 12.67 2.86
C LEU A 220 -0.80 12.62 3.41
N PHE A 221 0.08 11.82 2.81
CA PHE A 221 1.50 11.80 3.15
C PHE A 221 2.14 13.18 2.91
N GLN A 222 1.89 13.79 1.75
CA GLN A 222 2.47 15.08 1.41
C GLN A 222 1.92 16.24 2.26
N TYR A 223 0.65 16.18 2.65
CA TYR A 223 0.07 17.10 3.63
C TYR A 223 0.72 16.92 5.00
N GLY A 224 0.77 15.68 5.50
CA GLY A 224 1.31 15.35 6.82
C GLY A 224 2.81 15.61 6.97
N LEU A 225 3.56 15.64 5.87
CA LEU A 225 4.96 16.09 5.85
C LEU A 225 5.13 17.58 6.21
N GLY A 226 4.11 18.40 5.95
CA GLY A 226 4.13 19.85 6.19
C GLY A 226 3.53 20.27 7.54
N LEU A 227 3.01 19.32 8.32
CA LEU A 227 2.54 19.53 9.69
C LEU A 227 3.71 19.47 10.69
#